data_AF-A0A357IPY2-F1
#
_entry.id   AF-A0A357IPY2-F1
#
_cell.length_a   1.000
_cell.length_b   1.000
_cell.length_c   1.000
_cell.angle_alpha   90.00
_cell.angle_beta   90.00
_cell.angle_gamma   90.00
#
_symmetry.space_group_name_H-M   'P 1'
#
loop_
_entity.id
_entity.type
_entity.pdbx_description
1 polymer ?
#
loop_
_entity_poly.entity_id
_entity_poly.type
_entity_poly.pdbx_seq_one_letter_code
_entity_poly.pdbx_strand_id
1 'polypeptide(L)'
;SRLTNYGYYRLSKDIGTVSNPVNGFGGYLSEQGAQNGGFGFRGTLDGNGKAIHIKSQYGGLFSVVGGGAEFKNLSFKVVDYGSTGDAACLAVLCCSLCGASLSEVDFEVVSSGWGRDGFQKNAYKSGVGLISANMAHGNSFKNVSVKSLYPIASIFGGVTYEGLGGSDFDHFTIDCQELCHLGVKRSIGSSGSPIPVSSCYLPMDFKGIEGSFDFKHSESVSVRLEDSYASIEIEKRFGQMELLSAAVDGQAVDDAALEEGAFTFETSKAFGGASSSSPTIVLELSGGGFMCSYSIPVSLSK
;
A
#
# COMPACT_ATOMS: atom_id res chain seq x y z
N SER A 1 -15.75 -12.16 -36.91
CA SER A 1 -15.57 -11.53 -35.58
C SER A 1 -16.32 -12.35 -34.56
N ARG A 2 -15.68 -12.86 -33.49
CA ARG A 2 -16.45 -13.35 -32.34
C ARG A 2 -17.04 -12.11 -31.68
N LEU A 3 -18.36 -12.05 -31.54
CA LEU A 3 -19.02 -11.08 -30.66
C LEU A 3 -18.51 -11.36 -29.25
N THR A 4 -17.58 -10.54 -28.75
CA THR A 4 -17.14 -10.60 -27.36
C THR A 4 -18.24 -9.97 -26.53
N ASN A 5 -19.20 -10.79 -26.06
CA ASN A 5 -20.20 -10.35 -25.10
C ASN A 5 -19.55 -10.30 -23.71
N TYR A 6 -19.36 -9.10 -23.19
CA TYR A 6 -18.96 -8.87 -21.81
C TYR A 6 -20.21 -8.95 -20.92
N GLY A 7 -20.24 -9.91 -20.00
CA GLY A 7 -21.40 -10.12 -19.12
C GLY A 7 -21.59 -9.00 -18.11
N TYR A 8 -22.84 -8.75 -17.70
CA TYR A 8 -23.18 -7.84 -16.60
C TYR A 8 -23.64 -8.65 -15.39
N TYR A 9 -22.97 -8.48 -14.26
CA TYR A 9 -23.22 -9.22 -13.02
C TYR A 9 -23.56 -8.22 -11.92
N ARG A 10 -24.75 -8.34 -11.34
CA ARG A 10 -25.21 -7.46 -10.25
C ARG A 10 -25.44 -8.24 -8.96
N LEU A 11 -24.90 -7.76 -7.86
CA LEU A 11 -25.15 -8.36 -6.55
C LEU A 11 -26.55 -8.00 -6.03
N SER A 12 -27.29 -9.03 -5.59
CA SER A 12 -28.57 -8.86 -4.92
C SER A 12 -28.44 -8.81 -3.39
N LYS A 13 -27.33 -9.31 -2.86
CA LYS A 13 -26.98 -9.37 -1.44
C LYS A 13 -25.47 -9.38 -1.27
N ASP A 14 -25.01 -9.13 -0.06
CA ASP A 14 -23.61 -9.33 0.30
C ASP A 14 -23.19 -10.79 0.07
N ILE A 15 -21.93 -10.98 -0.31
CA ILE A 15 -21.32 -12.29 -0.51
C ILE A 15 -20.37 -12.57 0.66
N GLY A 16 -20.55 -13.73 1.30
CA GLY A 16 -19.74 -14.17 2.44
C GLY A 16 -19.98 -13.33 3.69
N THR A 17 -19.28 -13.70 4.76
CA THR A 17 -19.23 -12.98 6.05
C THR A 17 -17.80 -12.99 6.58
N VAL A 18 -17.53 -12.25 7.67
CA VAL A 18 -16.23 -12.31 8.36
C VAL A 18 -15.86 -13.75 8.78
N SER A 19 -16.83 -14.51 9.28
CA SER A 19 -16.63 -15.90 9.72
C SER A 19 -16.65 -16.93 8.58
N ASN A 20 -17.25 -16.59 7.44
CA ASN A 20 -17.32 -17.45 6.26
C ASN A 20 -17.08 -16.62 4.97
N PRO A 21 -15.84 -16.18 4.75
CA PRO A 21 -15.49 -15.37 3.59
C PRO A 21 -15.39 -16.20 2.32
N VAL A 22 -15.47 -15.53 1.18
CA VAL A 22 -15.06 -16.10 -0.10
C VAL A 22 -13.56 -16.37 -0.05
N ASN A 23 -13.15 -17.59 -0.41
CA ASN A 23 -11.75 -17.85 -0.70
C ASN A 23 -11.43 -17.27 -2.07
N GLY A 24 -10.61 -16.20 -2.12
CA GLY A 24 -10.18 -15.54 -3.35
C GLY A 24 -9.17 -16.36 -4.15
N PHE A 25 -9.39 -17.67 -4.33
CA PHE A 25 -8.50 -18.55 -5.08
C PHE A 25 -8.95 -18.61 -6.55
N GLY A 26 -8.54 -17.62 -7.34
CA GLY A 26 -8.83 -17.54 -8.77
C GLY A 26 -8.06 -18.59 -9.60
N GLY A 27 -7.11 -19.28 -8.97
CA GLY A 27 -6.32 -20.34 -9.58
C GLY A 27 -5.26 -19.82 -10.56
N TYR A 28 -4.43 -20.74 -11.07
CA TYR A 28 -3.38 -20.43 -12.04
C TYR A 28 -3.97 -20.27 -13.44
N LEU A 29 -3.65 -19.16 -14.10
CA LEU A 29 -3.86 -18.95 -15.54
C LEU A 29 -2.50 -18.65 -16.20
N SER A 30 -2.25 -19.18 -17.40
CA SER A 30 -1.02 -18.89 -18.15
C SER A 30 -0.86 -17.40 -18.49
N GLU A 31 -1.97 -16.67 -18.51
CA GLU A 31 -2.07 -15.27 -18.87
C GLU A 31 -1.82 -14.33 -17.67
N GLN A 32 -1.49 -14.84 -16.48
CA GLN A 32 -1.16 -14.00 -15.33
C GLN A 32 0.08 -13.12 -15.53
N GLY A 33 0.90 -13.36 -16.55
CA GLY A 33 1.98 -12.47 -16.97
C GLY A 33 1.63 -11.57 -18.15
N ALA A 34 0.42 -11.66 -18.69
CA ALA A 34 0.03 -10.92 -19.89
C ALA A 34 -0.12 -9.43 -19.59
N GLN A 35 0.67 -8.63 -20.31
CA GLN A 35 0.68 -7.16 -20.19
C GLN A 35 -0.33 -6.47 -21.11
N ASN A 36 -1.00 -7.24 -21.96
CA ASN A 36 -2.10 -6.74 -22.77
C ASN A 36 -3.41 -7.16 -22.10
N GLY A 37 -4.35 -6.22 -21.93
CA GLY A 37 -5.69 -6.49 -21.37
C GLY A 37 -6.57 -7.40 -22.26
N GLY A 38 -5.99 -8.26 -23.10
CA GLY A 38 -6.71 -9.14 -24.01
C GLY A 38 -7.36 -10.35 -23.33
N PHE A 39 -6.97 -10.67 -22.10
CA PHE A 39 -7.33 -11.90 -21.39
C PHE A 39 -8.07 -11.65 -20.07
N GLY A 40 -8.66 -12.70 -19.52
CA GLY A 40 -9.29 -12.67 -18.19
C GLY A 40 -10.72 -12.11 -18.17
N PHE A 41 -11.18 -11.75 -16.98
CA PHE A 41 -12.49 -11.14 -16.77
C PHE A 41 -12.53 -9.75 -17.42
N ARG A 42 -13.57 -9.52 -18.21
CA ARG A 42 -13.78 -8.27 -18.97
C ARG A 42 -15.23 -7.78 -18.92
N GLY A 43 -16.01 -8.33 -17.98
CA GLY A 43 -17.41 -7.97 -17.76
C GLY A 43 -17.57 -6.79 -16.79
N THR A 44 -18.82 -6.48 -16.46
CA THR A 44 -19.16 -5.55 -15.38
C THR A 44 -19.57 -6.31 -14.13
N LEU A 45 -18.91 -6.05 -13.00
CA LEU A 45 -19.36 -6.41 -11.66
C LEU A 45 -19.92 -5.17 -10.95
N ASP A 46 -21.24 -5.10 -10.85
CA ASP A 46 -21.97 -4.07 -10.12
C ASP A 46 -22.36 -4.59 -8.73
N GLY A 47 -21.72 -4.09 -7.69
CA GLY A 47 -22.04 -4.48 -6.33
C GLY A 47 -23.36 -3.96 -5.85
N ASN A 48 -23.98 -2.96 -6.49
CA ASN A 48 -25.26 -2.41 -6.04
C ASN A 48 -25.24 -2.01 -4.54
N GLY A 49 -24.13 -1.42 -4.10
CA GLY A 49 -23.88 -1.05 -2.70
C GLY A 49 -23.72 -2.23 -1.75
N LYS A 50 -23.38 -3.43 -2.27
CA LYS A 50 -23.18 -4.66 -1.48
C LYS A 50 -21.70 -4.96 -1.28
N ALA A 51 -21.43 -5.74 -0.24
CA ALA A 51 -20.09 -6.14 0.13
C ALA A 51 -19.74 -7.57 -0.31
N ILE A 52 -18.46 -7.80 -0.57
CA ILE A 52 -17.86 -9.13 -0.71
C ILE A 52 -16.86 -9.30 0.43
N HIS A 53 -17.13 -10.22 1.35
CA HIS A 53 -16.16 -10.66 2.36
C HIS A 53 -15.21 -11.67 1.74
N ILE A 54 -13.91 -11.38 1.75
CA ILE A 54 -12.93 -12.14 0.98
C ILE A 54 -11.60 -12.32 1.72
N LYS A 55 -10.99 -13.49 1.54
CA LYS A 55 -9.57 -13.72 1.85
C LYS A 55 -8.71 -13.38 0.64
N SER A 56 -7.66 -12.59 0.84
CA SER A 56 -6.63 -12.43 -0.18
C SER A 56 -5.92 -13.77 -0.38
N GLN A 57 -5.88 -14.27 -1.62
CA GLN A 57 -5.29 -15.56 -1.94
C GLN A 57 -4.69 -15.55 -3.34
N TYR A 58 -4.05 -16.66 -3.69
CA TYR A 58 -3.46 -16.86 -5.00
C TYR A 58 -4.47 -16.60 -6.12
N GLY A 59 -4.19 -15.59 -6.95
CA GLY A 59 -5.04 -15.23 -8.07
C GLY A 59 -6.21 -14.30 -7.74
N GLY A 60 -6.51 -14.00 -6.47
CA GLY A 60 -7.71 -13.21 -6.13
C GLY A 60 -9.00 -13.79 -6.73
N LEU A 61 -10.04 -12.99 -6.88
CA LEU A 61 -11.32 -13.45 -7.43
C LEU A 61 -11.26 -13.92 -8.89
N PHE A 62 -10.46 -13.25 -9.72
CA PHE A 62 -10.53 -13.38 -11.18
C PHE A 62 -9.28 -13.93 -11.83
N SER A 63 -8.17 -14.05 -11.10
CA SER A 63 -6.83 -14.42 -11.60
C SER A 63 -6.25 -13.40 -12.59
N VAL A 64 -6.97 -13.10 -13.66
CA VAL A 64 -6.64 -12.08 -14.66
C VAL A 64 -7.88 -11.23 -14.92
N VAL A 65 -7.70 -9.91 -14.90
CA VAL A 65 -8.70 -8.91 -15.27
C VAL A 65 -8.16 -8.12 -16.46
N GLY A 66 -8.94 -8.10 -17.53
CA GLY A 66 -8.57 -7.50 -18.81
C GLY A 66 -9.30 -6.22 -19.14
N GLY A 67 -8.97 -5.70 -20.32
CA GLY A 67 -9.38 -4.40 -20.81
C GLY A 67 -10.89 -4.31 -21.02
N GLY A 68 -11.50 -3.27 -20.46
CA GLY A 68 -12.93 -3.03 -20.48
C GLY A 68 -13.70 -3.71 -19.33
N ALA A 69 -13.02 -4.39 -18.40
CA ALA A 69 -13.67 -4.80 -17.16
C ALA A 69 -14.11 -3.58 -16.35
N GLU A 70 -15.30 -3.65 -15.76
CA GLU A 70 -15.83 -2.62 -14.86
C GLU A 70 -16.14 -3.24 -13.50
N PHE A 71 -15.70 -2.59 -12.43
CA PHE A 71 -16.13 -2.86 -11.07
C PHE A 71 -16.76 -1.59 -10.52
N LYS A 72 -17.98 -1.68 -10.01
CA LYS A 72 -18.64 -0.50 -9.46
C LYS A 72 -19.56 -0.75 -8.29
N ASN A 73 -19.70 0.27 -7.45
CA ASN A 73 -20.66 0.31 -6.33
C ASN A 73 -20.52 -0.91 -5.39
N LEU A 74 -19.31 -1.25 -4.98
CA LEU A 74 -19.05 -2.45 -4.18
C LEU A 74 -17.95 -2.22 -3.16
N SER A 75 -18.04 -2.93 -2.03
CA SER A 75 -16.98 -2.91 -1.03
C SER A 75 -16.41 -4.31 -0.84
N PHE A 76 -15.09 -4.45 -0.90
CA PHE A 76 -14.37 -5.65 -0.49
C PHE A 76 -14.01 -5.54 0.99
N LYS A 77 -14.58 -6.42 1.80
CA LYS A 77 -14.15 -6.60 3.20
C LYS A 77 -13.10 -7.69 3.22
N VAL A 78 -11.83 -7.27 3.27
CA VAL A 78 -10.68 -8.17 3.22
C VAL A 78 -10.45 -8.72 4.62
N VAL A 79 -10.99 -9.91 4.85
CA VAL A 79 -10.99 -10.54 6.17
C VAL A 79 -9.67 -11.18 6.54
N ASP A 80 -8.77 -11.32 5.56
CA ASP A 80 -7.50 -12.01 5.71
C ASP A 80 -6.55 -11.48 4.63
N TYR A 81 -5.85 -10.38 4.95
CA TYR A 81 -4.78 -9.83 4.09
C TYR A 81 -3.45 -10.51 4.41
N GLY A 82 -2.95 -11.31 3.47
CA GLY A 82 -1.80 -12.18 3.68
C GLY A 82 -2.15 -13.66 3.86
N SER A 83 -1.15 -14.53 3.72
CA SER A 83 -1.25 -15.96 4.03
C SER A 83 -0.01 -16.42 4.79
N THR A 84 -0.13 -17.52 5.54
CA THR A 84 0.95 -18.08 6.37
C THR A 84 2.03 -18.85 5.59
N GLY A 85 1.97 -18.87 4.25
CA GLY A 85 2.93 -19.55 3.37
C GLY A 85 3.79 -18.58 2.54
N ASP A 86 4.88 -19.07 1.96
CA ASP A 86 5.76 -18.28 1.10
C ASP A 86 5.00 -17.75 -0.13
N ALA A 87 4.96 -16.43 -0.25
CA ALA A 87 4.11 -15.72 -1.20
C ALA A 87 4.54 -15.91 -2.67
N ALA A 88 3.57 -16.30 -3.50
CA ALA A 88 3.50 -15.87 -4.89
C ALA A 88 2.04 -15.48 -5.16
N CYS A 89 1.79 -14.27 -5.62
CA CYS A 89 0.51 -13.77 -6.15
C CYS A 89 -0.70 -13.65 -5.19
N LEU A 90 -0.56 -13.01 -4.02
CA LEU A 90 -1.68 -12.71 -3.11
C LEU A 90 -2.35 -11.38 -3.48
N ALA A 91 -3.66 -11.40 -3.78
CA ALA A 91 -4.48 -10.21 -4.01
C ALA A 91 -5.98 -10.48 -3.80
N VAL A 92 -6.77 -9.39 -3.76
CA VAL A 92 -8.23 -9.43 -3.71
C VAL A 92 -8.84 -9.67 -5.10
N LEU A 93 -8.44 -8.89 -6.10
CA LEU A 93 -9.06 -9.00 -7.43
C LEU A 93 -8.36 -10.02 -8.31
N CYS A 94 -7.05 -9.90 -8.48
CA CYS A 94 -6.34 -10.67 -9.51
C CYS A 94 -4.81 -10.61 -9.36
N CYS A 95 -4.12 -11.46 -10.11
CA CYS A 95 -2.69 -11.26 -10.37
C CYS A 95 -2.48 -10.03 -11.26
N SER A 96 -3.19 -9.96 -12.39
CA SER A 96 -2.97 -8.94 -13.42
C SER A 96 -4.24 -8.16 -13.71
N LEU A 97 -4.14 -6.85 -13.54
CA LEU A 97 -5.21 -5.88 -13.73
C LEU A 97 -4.82 -4.93 -14.88
N CYS A 98 -5.37 -5.14 -16.07
CA CYS A 98 -4.93 -4.40 -17.25
C CYS A 98 -6.12 -3.78 -18.00
N GLY A 99 -6.22 -2.45 -18.05
CA GLY A 99 -7.26 -1.75 -18.81
C GLY A 99 -8.66 -1.77 -18.19
N ALA A 100 -8.77 -1.98 -16.88
CA ALA A 100 -10.03 -2.04 -16.15
C ALA A 100 -10.44 -0.68 -15.59
N SER A 101 -11.71 -0.54 -15.21
CA SER A 101 -12.24 0.63 -14.50
C SER A 101 -12.84 0.22 -13.16
N LEU A 102 -12.46 0.90 -12.10
CA LEU A 102 -13.04 0.76 -10.77
C LEU A 102 -13.69 2.12 -10.40
N SER A 103 -14.99 2.12 -10.09
CA SER A 103 -15.72 3.33 -9.70
C SER A 103 -16.58 3.09 -8.46
N GLU A 104 -16.45 3.91 -7.41
CA GLU A 104 -17.18 3.71 -6.15
C GLU A 104 -16.87 2.32 -5.55
N VAL A 105 -15.57 2.06 -5.33
CA VAL A 105 -15.08 0.75 -4.86
C VAL A 105 -14.25 0.93 -3.60
N ASP A 106 -14.65 0.26 -2.52
CA ASP A 106 -13.91 0.29 -1.26
C ASP A 106 -13.17 -1.02 -1.01
N PHE A 107 -11.96 -0.93 -0.49
CA PHE A 107 -11.20 -2.05 0.05
C PHE A 107 -10.95 -1.78 1.53
N GLU A 108 -11.64 -2.51 2.41
CA GLU A 108 -11.41 -2.42 3.85
C GLU A 108 -10.73 -3.70 4.36
N VAL A 109 -9.50 -3.57 4.83
CA VAL A 109 -8.77 -4.66 5.48
C VAL A 109 -9.20 -4.73 6.94
N VAL A 110 -9.99 -5.75 7.25
CA VAL A 110 -10.54 -5.96 8.60
C VAL A 110 -9.68 -6.91 9.44
N SER A 111 -8.75 -7.65 8.82
CA SER A 111 -7.75 -8.44 9.53
C SER A 111 -6.52 -8.78 8.66
N SER A 112 -5.38 -9.02 9.32
CA SER A 112 -4.12 -9.44 8.70
C SER A 112 -3.86 -10.93 8.92
N GLY A 113 -3.69 -11.67 7.83
CA GLY A 113 -3.31 -13.08 7.81
C GLY A 113 -1.84 -13.35 8.15
N TRP A 114 -1.02 -12.30 8.14
CA TRP A 114 0.37 -12.36 8.54
C TRP A 114 0.58 -12.16 10.05
N GLY A 115 -0.46 -11.83 10.79
CA GLY A 115 -0.34 -11.37 12.18
C GLY A 115 0.40 -10.03 12.27
N ARG A 116 0.82 -9.66 13.48
CA ARG A 116 1.42 -8.34 13.75
C ARG A 116 2.80 -8.16 13.11
N ASP A 117 3.59 -9.23 13.08
CA ASP A 117 5.01 -9.17 12.68
C ASP A 117 5.28 -9.80 11.30
N GLY A 118 4.31 -10.51 10.71
CA GLY A 118 4.52 -11.16 9.42
C GLY A 118 4.55 -10.19 8.23
N PHE A 119 4.11 -8.95 8.42
CA PHE A 119 4.19 -7.89 7.42
C PHE A 119 5.64 -7.62 6.98
N GLN A 120 6.58 -7.49 7.92
CA GLN A 120 7.99 -7.20 7.62
C GLN A 120 8.65 -8.29 6.76
N LYS A 121 8.17 -9.55 6.89
CA LYS A 121 8.64 -10.67 6.08
C LYS A 121 8.14 -10.65 4.63
N ASN A 122 7.13 -9.83 4.34
CA ASN A 122 6.49 -9.71 3.03
C ASN A 122 6.63 -8.31 2.42
N ALA A 123 7.16 -7.35 3.20
CA ALA A 123 7.61 -6.06 2.69
C ALA A 123 8.54 -6.28 1.48
N TYR A 124 8.24 -5.58 0.39
CA TYR A 124 9.00 -5.66 -0.86
C TYR A 124 9.11 -7.07 -1.47
N LYS A 125 8.23 -8.03 -1.15
CA LYS A 125 8.21 -9.31 -1.88
C LYS A 125 7.44 -9.19 -3.19
N SER A 126 7.97 -9.82 -4.23
CA SER A 126 7.30 -10.00 -5.52
C SER A 126 5.97 -10.76 -5.35
N GLY A 127 4.92 -10.35 -6.07
CA GLY A 127 3.65 -11.10 -6.11
C GLY A 127 2.76 -10.85 -4.89
N VAL A 128 2.88 -9.70 -4.23
CA VAL A 128 2.06 -9.32 -3.09
C VAL A 128 1.47 -7.94 -3.35
N GLY A 129 0.15 -7.83 -3.37
CA GLY A 129 -0.54 -6.54 -3.38
C GLY A 129 -2.02 -6.68 -3.05
N LEU A 130 -2.60 -5.66 -2.42
CA LEU A 130 -3.98 -5.71 -1.94
C LEU A 130 -4.97 -5.90 -3.08
N ILE A 131 -4.89 -5.07 -4.12
CA ILE A 131 -5.84 -5.07 -5.23
C ILE A 131 -5.38 -6.05 -6.31
N SER A 132 -4.12 -5.92 -6.75
CA SER A 132 -3.50 -6.85 -7.69
C SER A 132 -2.11 -7.28 -7.25
N ALA A 133 -1.68 -8.48 -7.60
CA ALA A 133 -0.43 -9.04 -7.08
C ALA A 133 0.79 -8.85 -8.00
N ASN A 134 0.58 -8.80 -9.32
CA ASN A 134 1.66 -8.81 -10.32
C ASN A 134 1.76 -7.51 -11.12
N MET A 135 0.61 -6.94 -11.54
CA MET A 135 0.54 -5.70 -12.30
C MET A 135 -0.84 -5.04 -12.25
N ALA A 136 -0.86 -3.73 -12.50
CA ALA A 136 -1.98 -2.82 -12.60
C ALA A 136 -1.73 -1.76 -13.70
N HIS A 137 -1.78 -2.16 -14.98
CA HIS A 137 -1.47 -1.28 -16.11
C HIS A 137 -2.72 -0.68 -16.77
N GLY A 138 -2.70 0.62 -17.09
CA GLY A 138 -3.72 1.26 -17.91
C GLY A 138 -5.12 1.31 -17.31
N ASN A 139 -5.24 1.31 -15.97
CA ASN A 139 -6.54 1.26 -15.30
C ASN A 139 -7.06 2.66 -14.96
N SER A 140 -8.38 2.80 -14.80
CA SER A 140 -8.99 4.01 -14.26
C SER A 140 -9.59 3.70 -12.89
N PHE A 141 -9.22 4.51 -11.89
CA PHE A 141 -9.78 4.43 -10.56
C PHE A 141 -10.49 5.73 -10.23
N LYS A 142 -11.78 5.65 -9.91
CA LYS A 142 -12.61 6.78 -9.54
C LYS A 142 -13.32 6.55 -8.22
N ASN A 143 -13.14 7.41 -7.23
CA ASN A 143 -13.75 7.24 -5.90
C ASN A 143 -13.45 5.84 -5.36
N VAL A 144 -12.17 5.48 -5.33
CA VAL A 144 -11.71 4.19 -4.83
C VAL A 144 -11.03 4.42 -3.49
N SER A 145 -11.42 3.67 -2.46
CA SER A 145 -10.85 3.83 -1.12
C SER A 145 -10.13 2.55 -0.68
N VAL A 146 -9.02 2.73 0.03
CA VAL A 146 -8.34 1.68 0.78
C VAL A 146 -8.28 2.10 2.24
N LYS A 147 -8.88 1.30 3.11
CA LYS A 147 -8.86 1.53 4.56
C LYS A 147 -8.29 0.31 5.28
N SER A 148 -7.34 0.51 6.19
CA SER A 148 -6.75 -0.58 6.95
C SER A 148 -6.19 -0.16 8.31
N LEU A 149 -6.59 -0.83 9.38
CA LEU A 149 -5.91 -0.70 10.67
C LEU A 149 -4.65 -1.58 10.77
N TYR A 150 -4.27 -2.22 9.67
CA TYR A 150 -3.15 -3.15 9.57
C TYR A 150 -2.15 -2.69 8.49
N PRO A 151 -0.86 -3.06 8.62
CA PRO A 151 0.13 -2.77 7.59
C PRO A 151 -0.20 -3.43 6.24
N ILE A 152 -0.01 -2.69 5.15
CA ILE A 152 -0.20 -3.15 3.77
C ILE A 152 1.13 -3.15 3.03
N ALA A 153 1.54 -4.30 2.47
CA ALA A 153 2.84 -4.40 1.81
C ALA A 153 2.85 -3.61 0.49
N SER A 154 1.78 -3.74 -0.30
CA SER A 154 1.52 -2.89 -1.46
C SER A 154 0.04 -2.84 -1.81
N ILE A 155 -0.39 -1.80 -2.52
CA ILE A 155 -1.74 -1.74 -3.11
C ILE A 155 -1.78 -2.54 -4.41
N PHE A 156 -0.83 -2.27 -5.30
CA PHE A 156 -0.64 -2.94 -6.57
C PHE A 156 0.75 -3.57 -6.53
N GLY A 157 0.84 -4.89 -6.47
CA GLY A 157 2.12 -5.59 -6.44
C GLY A 157 2.92 -5.40 -7.74
N GLY A 158 4.03 -6.11 -7.87
CA GLY A 158 4.88 -5.96 -9.06
C GLY A 158 5.84 -7.11 -9.27
N VAL A 159 5.67 -7.80 -10.40
CA VAL A 159 6.63 -8.82 -10.88
C VAL A 159 6.98 -8.67 -12.37
N THR A 160 6.35 -7.73 -13.08
CA THR A 160 6.54 -7.55 -14.54
C THR A 160 6.70 -6.07 -14.93
N TYR A 161 6.98 -5.82 -16.22
CA TYR A 161 7.28 -4.48 -16.78
C TYR A 161 6.08 -3.52 -16.68
N GLU A 162 6.36 -2.26 -16.31
CA GLU A 162 5.39 -1.15 -16.11
C GLU A 162 4.19 -1.49 -15.20
N GLY A 163 4.45 -2.03 -14.01
CA GLY A 163 3.40 -2.52 -13.11
C GLY A 163 2.28 -1.54 -12.78
N LEU A 164 2.48 -0.22 -12.91
CA LEU A 164 1.45 0.82 -12.70
C LEU A 164 1.31 1.81 -13.87
N GLY A 165 2.00 1.57 -14.99
CA GLY A 165 2.05 2.50 -16.11
C GLY A 165 0.66 2.76 -16.70
N GLY A 166 0.39 4.01 -17.07
CA GLY A 166 -0.85 4.42 -17.74
C GLY A 166 -2.11 4.38 -16.87
N SER A 167 -2.00 4.10 -15.57
CA SER A 167 -3.14 4.16 -14.66
C SER A 167 -3.48 5.60 -14.26
N ASP A 168 -4.77 5.89 -14.15
CA ASP A 168 -5.32 7.20 -13.79
C ASP A 168 -6.09 7.11 -12.47
N PHE A 169 -5.91 8.12 -11.63
CA PHE A 169 -6.47 8.18 -10.28
C PHE A 169 -7.29 9.46 -10.11
N ASP A 170 -8.58 9.30 -9.86
CA ASP A 170 -9.54 10.38 -9.59
C ASP A 170 -10.19 10.11 -8.23
N HIS A 171 -9.74 10.80 -7.18
CA HIS A 171 -10.16 10.57 -5.79
C HIS A 171 -9.90 9.12 -5.35
N PHE A 172 -8.63 8.73 -5.30
CA PHE A 172 -8.17 7.47 -4.73
C PHE A 172 -7.65 7.72 -3.31
N THR A 173 -8.39 7.28 -2.30
CA THR A 173 -8.01 7.53 -0.89
C THR A 173 -7.33 6.31 -0.29
N ILE A 174 -6.20 6.50 0.40
CA ILE A 174 -5.49 5.45 1.14
C ILE A 174 -5.32 5.89 2.59
N ASP A 175 -6.02 5.23 3.50
CA ASP A 175 -5.88 5.40 4.94
C ASP A 175 -5.49 4.07 5.58
N CYS A 176 -4.20 3.91 5.90
CA CYS A 176 -3.71 2.66 6.47
C CYS A 176 -2.65 2.84 7.54
N GLN A 177 -2.54 1.90 8.48
CA GLN A 177 -1.48 1.96 9.50
C GLN A 177 -0.08 2.10 8.89
N GLU A 178 0.28 1.26 7.92
CA GLU A 178 1.59 1.36 7.28
C GLU A 178 1.49 0.90 5.82
N LEU A 179 2.23 1.55 4.93
CA LEU A 179 2.32 1.16 3.52
C LEU A 179 3.77 1.14 3.07
N CYS A 180 4.29 0.00 2.58
CA CYS A 180 5.65 0.00 2.04
C CYS A 180 5.73 0.77 0.71
N HIS A 181 4.82 0.48 -0.23
CA HIS A 181 4.79 1.11 -1.55
C HIS A 181 3.42 1.00 -2.22
N LEU A 182 3.12 1.89 -3.17
CA LEU A 182 1.90 1.84 -3.97
C LEU A 182 1.96 0.68 -4.98
N GLY A 183 3.07 0.59 -5.70
CA GLY A 183 3.40 -0.48 -6.63
C GLY A 183 4.75 -0.28 -7.30
N VAL A 184 5.02 -0.93 -8.42
CA VAL A 184 6.39 -1.02 -8.97
C VAL A 184 6.56 -0.23 -10.28
N LYS A 185 7.60 0.60 -10.35
CA LYS A 185 8.01 1.42 -11.51
C LYS A 185 8.38 0.58 -12.70
N ARG A 186 9.27 -0.39 -12.48
CA ARG A 186 9.83 -1.27 -13.49
C ARG A 186 10.12 -2.63 -12.88
N SER A 187 9.84 -3.69 -13.65
CA SER A 187 10.18 -5.07 -13.28
C SER A 187 11.61 -5.17 -12.76
N ILE A 188 11.74 -5.83 -11.63
CA ILE A 188 12.94 -6.57 -11.27
C ILE A 188 12.77 -8.01 -11.76
N GLY A 189 13.81 -8.61 -12.31
CA GLY A 189 13.75 -10.00 -12.76
C GLY A 189 13.56 -10.97 -11.59
N SER A 190 12.98 -12.13 -11.92
CA SER A 190 12.73 -13.33 -11.10
C SER A 190 11.92 -13.17 -9.80
N SER A 191 10.90 -14.02 -9.66
CA SER A 191 10.19 -14.28 -8.41
C SER A 191 11.17 -14.67 -7.30
N GLY A 192 11.09 -14.02 -6.13
CA GLY A 192 11.82 -14.41 -4.92
C GLY A 192 12.96 -13.49 -4.49
N SER A 193 13.32 -12.47 -5.27
CA SER A 193 14.21 -11.39 -4.80
C SER A 193 13.41 -10.23 -4.21
N PRO A 194 13.91 -9.56 -3.15
CA PRO A 194 13.30 -8.33 -2.64
C PRO A 194 13.24 -7.25 -3.72
N ILE A 195 12.14 -6.49 -3.72
CA ILE A 195 11.93 -5.31 -4.56
C ILE A 195 12.80 -4.17 -4.04
N PRO A 196 13.75 -3.64 -4.84
CA PRO A 196 14.50 -2.46 -4.46
C PRO A 196 13.54 -1.30 -4.24
N VAL A 197 13.69 -0.60 -3.12
CA VAL A 197 12.87 0.58 -2.78
C VAL A 197 12.91 1.62 -3.90
N SER A 198 14.04 1.77 -4.58
CA SER A 198 14.21 2.68 -5.73
C SER A 198 13.34 2.33 -6.94
N SER A 199 12.87 1.09 -7.04
CA SER A 199 11.96 0.61 -8.08
C SER A 199 10.49 0.73 -7.67
N CYS A 200 10.17 1.25 -6.49
CA CYS A 200 8.81 1.42 -6.02
C CYS A 200 8.25 2.81 -6.34
N TYR A 201 6.97 2.84 -6.65
CA TYR A 201 6.13 4.02 -6.60
C TYR A 201 5.58 4.22 -5.20
N LEU A 202 5.38 5.48 -4.84
CA LEU A 202 4.67 5.89 -3.65
C LEU A 202 3.32 6.50 -4.03
N PRO A 203 2.37 6.57 -3.08
CA PRO A 203 1.10 7.25 -3.33
C PRO A 203 1.28 8.68 -3.83
N MET A 204 2.18 9.44 -3.20
CA MET A 204 2.50 10.83 -3.54
C MET A 204 3.15 11.03 -4.93
N ASP A 205 3.56 9.96 -5.61
CA ASP A 205 4.08 10.04 -6.99
C ASP A 205 2.96 10.30 -8.01
N PHE A 206 1.68 10.17 -7.62
CA PHE A 206 0.53 10.26 -8.50
C PHE A 206 -0.43 11.36 -8.05
N LYS A 207 -0.98 12.10 -9.03
CA LYS A 207 -2.08 13.03 -8.79
C LYS A 207 -3.36 12.25 -8.53
N GLY A 208 -4.25 12.84 -7.73
CA GLY A 208 -5.57 12.27 -7.44
C GLY A 208 -5.56 11.13 -6.45
N ILE A 209 -4.39 10.76 -5.90
CA ILE A 209 -4.28 9.91 -4.72
C ILE A 209 -4.09 10.80 -3.48
N GLU A 210 -4.81 10.51 -2.41
CA GLU A 210 -4.75 11.23 -1.13
C GLU A 210 -4.90 10.28 0.07
N GLY A 211 -4.67 10.77 1.29
CA GLY A 211 -4.97 10.03 2.52
C GLY A 211 -3.86 10.10 3.58
N SER A 212 -3.71 9.03 4.36
CA SER A 212 -2.81 8.99 5.51
C SER A 212 -2.19 7.61 5.76
N PHE A 213 -0.94 7.60 6.22
CA PHE A 213 -0.31 6.38 6.73
C PHE A 213 0.81 6.64 7.74
N ASP A 214 1.16 5.64 8.54
CA ASP A 214 2.35 5.68 9.39
C ASP A 214 3.55 5.09 8.63
N PHE A 215 4.74 5.56 8.99
CA PHE A 215 5.99 5.01 8.51
C PHE A 215 6.97 4.84 9.65
N LYS A 216 7.70 3.72 9.67
CA LYS A 216 8.71 3.44 10.68
C LYS A 216 10.09 3.34 10.06
N HIS A 217 11.02 4.14 10.56
CA HIS A 217 12.44 4.03 10.21
C HIS A 217 12.93 2.60 10.51
N SER A 218 13.64 2.00 9.55
CA SER A 218 14.04 0.59 9.62
C SER A 218 15.04 0.29 10.74
N GLU A 219 15.87 1.27 11.09
CA GLU A 219 16.94 1.14 12.07
C GLU A 219 16.87 2.25 13.13
N SER A 220 17.52 2.01 14.27
CA SER A 220 17.67 3.03 15.30
C SER A 220 18.77 4.01 14.92
N VAL A 221 18.51 5.31 15.06
CA VAL A 221 19.48 6.36 14.77
C VAL A 221 20.22 6.73 16.06
N SER A 222 21.54 6.85 16.01
CA SER A 222 22.33 7.30 17.16
C SER A 222 22.33 8.82 17.25
N VAL A 223 21.97 9.36 18.42
CA VAL A 223 22.05 10.80 18.73
C VAL A 223 23.03 10.99 19.89
N ARG A 224 24.00 11.90 19.72
CA ARG A 224 24.96 12.26 20.75
C ARG A 224 24.43 13.43 21.57
N LEU A 225 24.35 13.27 22.88
CA LEU A 225 23.78 14.27 23.78
C LEU A 225 24.73 15.45 24.07
N GLU A 226 26.03 15.30 23.78
CA GLU A 226 27.03 16.38 23.96
C GLU A 226 27.04 17.37 22.79
N ASP A 227 26.53 16.96 21.62
CA ASP A 227 26.40 17.84 20.46
C ASP A 227 25.20 18.78 20.69
N SER A 228 25.34 20.07 20.38
CA SER A 228 24.25 21.04 20.60
C SER A 228 23.05 20.81 19.68
N TYR A 229 23.30 20.28 18.48
CA TYR A 229 22.32 19.97 17.46
C TYR A 229 22.55 18.57 16.92
N ALA A 230 21.47 17.92 16.48
CA ALA A 230 21.51 16.68 15.73
C ALA A 230 20.85 16.87 14.37
N SER A 231 21.28 16.06 13.41
CA SER A 231 20.70 15.97 12.08
C SER A 231 20.47 14.51 11.74
N ILE A 232 19.25 14.15 11.36
CA ILE A 232 18.86 12.81 10.96
C ILE A 232 18.43 12.85 9.51
N GLU A 233 19.08 12.07 8.66
CA GLU A 233 18.61 11.87 7.29
C GLU A 233 17.31 11.06 7.31
N ILE A 234 16.23 11.65 6.82
CA ILE A 234 14.99 10.92 6.58
C ILE A 234 14.98 10.36 5.17
N GLU A 235 14.24 9.26 4.97
CA GLU A 235 14.17 8.64 3.64
C GLU A 235 13.76 9.68 2.60
N LYS A 236 14.50 9.71 1.49
CA LYS A 236 14.37 10.71 0.41
C LYS A 236 12.93 10.97 -0.03
N ARG A 237 12.08 9.95 0.05
CA ARG A 237 10.66 10.06 -0.29
C ARG A 237 9.86 10.99 0.63
N PHE A 238 10.20 11.03 1.92
CA PHE A 238 9.58 11.91 2.90
C PHE A 238 10.33 13.24 3.00
N GLY A 239 11.58 13.31 2.55
CA GLY A 239 12.39 14.53 2.57
C GLY A 239 11.87 15.69 1.74
N GLN A 240 10.86 15.49 0.88
CA GLN A 240 10.18 16.55 0.13
C GLN A 240 8.81 16.94 0.72
N MET A 241 8.41 16.30 1.82
CA MET A 241 7.19 16.67 2.55
C MET A 241 7.49 17.82 3.51
N GLU A 242 6.47 18.63 3.78
CA GLU A 242 6.48 19.68 4.78
C GLU A 242 6.36 19.05 6.18
N LEU A 243 7.24 19.45 7.10
CA LEU A 243 7.14 19.09 8.51
C LEU A 243 6.05 19.93 9.18
N LEU A 244 5.00 19.28 9.69
CA LEU A 244 3.93 19.93 10.44
C LEU A 244 4.25 20.01 11.94
N SER A 245 4.80 18.94 12.51
CA SER A 245 5.23 18.91 13.90
C SER A 245 6.24 17.78 14.14
N ALA A 246 7.04 17.92 15.19
CA ALA A 246 7.93 16.87 15.68
C ALA A 246 7.74 16.67 17.18
N ALA A 247 7.82 15.43 17.64
CA ALA A 247 7.74 15.10 19.05
C ALA A 247 8.69 13.97 19.44
N VAL A 248 9.23 14.02 20.65
CA VAL A 248 9.98 12.93 21.29
C VAL A 248 9.15 12.35 22.41
N ASP A 249 8.80 11.06 22.32
CA ASP A 249 7.95 10.36 23.31
C ASP A 249 6.66 11.16 23.66
N GLY A 250 6.10 11.88 22.67
CA GLY A 250 4.90 12.71 22.80
C GLY A 250 5.13 14.15 23.29
N GLN A 251 6.36 14.57 23.55
CA GLN A 251 6.71 15.96 23.88
C GLN A 251 7.16 16.71 22.64
N ALA A 252 6.61 17.90 22.40
CA ALA A 252 6.92 18.70 21.21
C ALA A 252 8.40 19.14 21.16
N VAL A 253 8.96 19.18 19.95
CA VAL A 253 10.28 19.73 19.65
C VAL A 253 10.10 20.99 18.80
N ASP A 254 9.97 22.15 19.46
CA ASP A 254 9.53 23.40 18.83
C ASP A 254 10.55 24.02 17.85
N ASP A 255 11.83 23.64 17.96
CA ASP A 255 12.92 24.13 17.11
C ASP A 255 13.26 23.15 15.97
N ALA A 256 12.46 22.11 15.79
CA ALA A 256 12.69 21.12 14.76
C ALA A 256 12.44 21.69 13.36
N ALA A 257 13.32 21.33 12.43
CA ALA A 257 13.22 21.70 11.03
C ALA A 257 13.46 20.49 10.13
N LEU A 258 12.88 20.52 8.94
CA LEU A 258 13.13 19.54 7.88
C LEU A 258 13.48 20.29 6.59
N GLU A 259 14.74 20.18 6.17
CA GLU A 259 15.23 20.81 4.95
C GLU A 259 15.98 19.78 4.10
N GLU A 260 15.58 19.65 2.83
CA GLU A 260 16.23 18.75 1.85
C GLU A 260 16.41 17.29 2.33
N GLY A 261 15.52 16.80 3.20
CA GLY A 261 15.60 15.46 3.78
C GLY A 261 16.48 15.33 5.03
N ALA A 262 17.02 16.43 5.55
CA ALA A 262 17.68 16.48 6.85
C ALA A 262 16.72 17.01 7.91
N PHE A 263 16.37 16.15 8.88
CA PHE A 263 15.62 16.54 10.07
C PHE A 263 16.60 17.04 11.14
N THR A 264 16.53 18.32 11.50
CA THR A 264 17.46 18.98 12.43
C THR A 264 16.75 19.51 13.67
N PHE A 265 17.41 19.42 14.83
CA PHE A 265 16.87 19.90 16.10
C PHE A 265 18.00 20.09 17.14
N GLU A 266 17.75 20.89 18.17
CA GLU A 266 18.60 21.03 19.35
C GLU A 266 18.42 19.81 20.27
N THR A 267 19.52 19.11 20.54
CA THR A 267 19.51 17.87 21.34
C THR A 267 19.00 18.10 22.76
N SER A 268 19.33 19.25 23.36
CA SER A 268 18.92 19.59 24.73
C SER A 268 17.42 19.87 24.85
N LYS A 269 16.79 20.42 23.81
CA LYS A 269 15.33 20.64 23.79
C LYS A 269 14.59 19.33 23.54
N ALA A 270 15.08 18.52 22.61
CA ALA A 270 14.47 17.24 22.27
C ALA A 270 14.64 16.16 23.37
N PHE A 271 15.80 16.12 24.05
CA PHE A 271 16.16 15.04 24.96
C PHE A 271 16.57 15.48 26.37
N GLY A 272 16.57 16.78 26.70
CA GLY A 272 16.99 17.28 28.01
C GLY A 272 16.11 16.79 29.18
N GLY A 273 14.90 16.31 28.89
CA GLY A 273 13.99 15.66 29.84
C GLY A 273 13.72 14.18 29.56
N ALA A 274 14.43 13.56 28.61
CA ALA A 274 14.13 12.19 28.19
C ALA A 274 14.40 11.18 29.33
N SER A 275 13.35 10.52 29.80
CA SER A 275 13.43 9.45 30.80
C SER A 275 13.62 8.06 30.19
N SER A 276 13.47 7.93 28.88
CA SER A 276 13.60 6.66 28.14
C SER A 276 15.04 6.41 27.71
N SER A 277 15.51 5.16 27.86
CA SER A 277 16.79 4.71 27.29
C SER A 277 16.74 4.49 25.78
N SER A 278 15.54 4.51 25.18
CA SER A 278 15.30 4.31 23.76
C SER A 278 14.08 5.14 23.30
N PRO A 279 14.23 6.47 23.23
CA PRO A 279 13.14 7.35 22.83
C PRO A 279 12.78 7.17 21.35
N THR A 280 11.57 7.58 20.99
CA THR A 280 11.12 7.63 19.59
C THR A 280 10.80 9.07 19.21
N ILE A 281 11.39 9.53 18.10
CA ILE A 281 10.97 10.77 17.44
C ILE A 281 9.80 10.43 16.53
N VAL A 282 8.74 11.23 16.56
CA VAL A 282 7.62 11.17 15.61
C VAL A 282 7.55 12.48 14.85
N LEU A 283 7.54 12.41 13.53
CA LEU A 283 7.36 13.54 12.62
C LEU A 283 5.99 13.44 11.97
N GLU A 284 5.18 14.48 12.07
CA GLU A 284 3.96 14.60 11.27
C GLU A 284 4.30 15.38 10.00
N LEU A 285 4.15 14.73 8.85
CA LEU A 285 4.58 15.24 7.55
C LEU A 285 3.38 15.40 6.61
N SER A 286 3.43 16.42 5.76
CA SER A 286 2.42 16.67 4.72
C SER A 286 3.00 16.88 3.32
N GLY A 287 2.33 16.36 2.31
CA GLY A 287 2.76 16.60 0.93
C GLY A 287 1.93 15.84 -0.08
N GLY A 288 1.63 16.50 -1.21
CA GLY A 288 0.96 15.85 -2.35
C GLY A 288 -0.40 15.21 -2.03
N GLY A 289 -1.17 15.80 -1.09
CA GLY A 289 -2.46 15.25 -0.66
C GLY A 289 -2.37 14.16 0.43
N PHE A 290 -1.17 13.90 0.98
CA PHE A 290 -0.94 12.90 2.00
C PHE A 290 -0.48 13.46 3.34
N MET A 291 -0.92 12.81 4.42
CA MET A 291 -0.35 12.90 5.77
C MET A 291 0.50 11.66 6.03
N CYS A 292 1.65 11.84 6.69
CA CYS A 292 2.49 10.72 7.13
C CYS A 292 2.96 10.94 8.57
N SER A 293 2.71 9.96 9.45
CA SER A 293 3.32 9.92 10.78
C SER A 293 4.59 9.07 10.73
N TYR A 294 5.77 9.71 10.70
CA TYR A 294 7.07 9.07 10.57
C TYR A 294 7.70 8.88 11.96
N SER A 295 7.78 7.62 12.41
CA SER A 295 8.47 7.21 13.64
C SER A 295 9.93 6.83 13.42
N ILE A 296 10.85 7.41 14.20
CA ILE A 296 12.27 7.15 14.18
C ILE A 296 12.71 6.66 15.57
N PRO A 297 13.11 5.39 15.73
CA PRO A 297 13.70 4.93 16.98
C PRO A 297 15.08 5.55 17.15
N VAL A 298 15.39 5.99 18.37
CA VAL A 298 16.66 6.66 18.68
C VAL A 298 17.43 5.90 19.77
N SER A 299 18.74 5.83 19.60
CA SER A 299 19.68 5.41 20.64
C SER A 299 20.47 6.64 21.10
N LEU A 300 20.43 6.91 22.40
CA LEU A 300 21.15 8.03 22.98
C LEU A 300 22.57 7.60 23.35
N SER A 301 23.54 8.36 22.89
CA SER A 301 24.94 8.23 23.27
C SER A 301 25.40 9.49 24.00
N LYS A 302 26.34 9.31 24.92
CA LYS A 302 27.13 10.40 25.48
C LYS A 302 28.21 10.66 24.46
#